data_AF-A0A7V0R5W9-F1
#
_entry.id   AF-A0A7V0R5W9-F1
#
_cell.length_a   1.000
_cell.length_b   1.000
_cell.length_c   1.000
_cell.angle_alpha   90.00
_cell.angle_beta   90.00
_cell.angle_gamma   90.00
#
_symmetry.space_group_name_H-M   'P 1'
#
loop_
_entity.id
_entity.type
_entity.pdbx_description
1 polymer ?
#
loop_
_entity_poly.entity_id
_entity_poly.type
_entity_poly.pdbx_seq_one_letter_code
_entity_poly.pdbx_strand_id
1 'polypeptide(L)'
;MRHVKEAFAKVVIKIAAAGKLTGDYIRILIFSYYVNALPWPFEDIKKTIGPFTGCFVSKIPLTVVYLRFALKIASFFDNETQEHRSQGFELLKTGSKRLHETIKKLVEAPDLLNEQFHKEKKGWKLFYDILDTVEKKLGQNDKFALDLKKKAEALVRGCRINFEVK
;
A
#
# COMPACT_ATOMS: atom_id res chain seq x y z
N MET A 1 25.42 12.88 -24.69
CA MET A 1 24.80 11.81 -23.87
C MET A 1 24.47 12.19 -22.41
N ARG A 2 25.18 13.12 -21.74
CA ARG A 2 24.85 13.52 -20.34
C ARG A 2 23.49 14.25 -20.21
N HIS A 3 23.16 15.16 -21.13
CA HIS A 3 21.87 15.87 -21.12
C HIS A 3 20.63 14.98 -21.33
N VAL A 4 20.79 13.82 -21.96
CA VAL A 4 19.68 12.86 -22.18
C VAL A 4 19.36 12.10 -20.89
N LYS A 5 20.36 11.79 -20.05
CA LYS A 5 20.18 11.12 -18.75
C LYS A 5 19.46 12.00 -17.73
N GLU A 6 19.79 13.28 -17.68
CA GLU A 6 19.16 14.24 -16.76
C GLU A 6 17.71 14.54 -17.15
N ALA A 7 17.42 14.66 -18.45
CA ALA A 7 16.05 14.81 -18.93
C ALA A 7 15.20 13.57 -18.63
N PHE A 8 15.75 12.36 -18.83
CA PHE A 8 15.08 11.11 -18.48
C PHE A 8 14.82 10.98 -16.98
N ALA A 9 15.82 11.28 -16.14
CA ALA A 9 15.69 11.23 -14.69
C ALA A 9 14.60 12.19 -14.19
N LYS A 10 14.55 13.42 -14.72
CA LYS A 10 13.49 14.39 -14.40
C LYS A 10 12.10 13.89 -14.80
N VAL A 11 11.95 13.29 -15.98
CA VAL A 11 10.66 12.71 -16.43
C VAL A 11 10.22 11.54 -15.54
N VAL A 12 11.13 10.65 -15.19
CA VAL A 12 10.86 9.49 -14.31
C VAL A 12 10.46 9.94 -12.90
N ILE A 13 11.15 10.93 -12.33
CA ILE A 13 10.83 11.51 -11.02
C ILE A 13 9.44 12.17 -11.04
N LYS A 14 9.07 12.84 -12.14
CA LYS A 14 7.76 13.50 -12.32
C LYS A 14 6.61 12.49 -12.38
N ILE A 15 6.75 11.44 -13.19
CA ILE A 15 5.76 10.36 -13.26
C ILE A 15 5.63 9.68 -11.90
N ALA A 16 6.74 9.47 -11.19
CA ALA A 16 6.73 8.93 -9.84
C ALA A 16 5.99 9.84 -8.84
N ALA A 17 6.13 11.17 -8.95
CA ALA A 17 5.45 12.13 -8.07
C ALA A 17 3.92 12.16 -8.29
N ALA A 18 3.46 12.22 -9.54
CA ALA A 18 2.03 12.15 -9.86
C ALA A 18 1.42 10.78 -9.51
N GLY A 19 2.19 9.70 -9.75
CA GLY A 19 1.83 8.34 -9.35
C GLY A 19 1.73 8.18 -7.83
N LYS A 20 2.64 8.81 -7.07
CA LYS A 20 2.61 8.83 -5.60
C LYS A 20 1.36 9.52 -5.07
N LEU A 21 1.04 10.73 -5.56
CA LEU A 21 -0.17 11.47 -5.16
C LEU A 21 -1.45 10.69 -5.40
N THR A 22 -1.59 10.11 -6.60
CA THR A 22 -2.73 9.25 -6.92
C THR A 22 -2.78 8.03 -5.99
N GLY A 23 -1.61 7.45 -5.68
CA GLY A 23 -1.49 6.35 -4.72
C GLY A 23 -1.94 6.72 -3.31
N ASP A 24 -1.64 7.93 -2.83
CA ASP A 24 -2.11 8.43 -1.53
C ASP A 24 -3.64 8.52 -1.50
N TYR A 25 -4.26 9.04 -2.56
CA TYR A 25 -5.72 9.10 -2.65
C TYR A 25 -6.37 7.72 -2.68
N ILE A 26 -5.79 6.78 -3.45
CA ILE A 26 -6.24 5.38 -3.47
C ILE A 26 -6.10 4.73 -2.08
N ARG A 27 -5.00 5.00 -1.37
CA ARG A 27 -4.82 4.52 0.02
C ARG A 27 -5.92 5.03 0.95
N ILE A 28 -6.32 6.31 0.83
CA ILE A 28 -7.43 6.84 1.62
C ILE A 28 -8.71 6.05 1.38
N LEU A 29 -9.03 5.79 0.10
CA LEU A 29 -10.21 5.02 -0.26
C LEU A 29 -10.13 3.58 0.28
N ILE A 30 -9.10 2.84 -0.11
CA ILE A 30 -8.98 1.40 0.22
C ILE A 30 -8.95 1.20 1.73
N PHE A 31 -8.10 1.92 2.46
CA PHE A 31 -8.00 1.72 3.91
C PHE A 31 -9.27 2.13 4.65
N SER A 32 -9.94 3.21 4.22
CA SER A 32 -11.19 3.61 4.86
C SER A 32 -12.31 2.59 4.67
N TYR A 33 -12.43 1.99 3.48
CA TYR A 33 -13.40 0.93 3.23
C TYR A 33 -13.00 -0.39 3.92
N TYR A 34 -11.71 -0.73 3.93
CA TYR A 34 -11.23 -1.97 4.56
C TYR A 34 -11.42 -1.96 6.08
N VAL A 35 -11.24 -0.80 6.73
CA VAL A 35 -11.50 -0.64 8.17
C VAL A 35 -12.95 -1.00 8.53
N ASN A 36 -13.91 -0.73 7.65
CA ASN A 36 -15.32 -1.07 7.89
C ASN A 36 -15.60 -2.59 7.80
N ALA A 37 -14.71 -3.37 7.18
CA ALA A 37 -14.81 -4.83 7.13
C ALA A 37 -14.28 -5.53 8.39
N LEU A 38 -13.58 -4.80 9.26
CA LEU A 38 -12.97 -5.36 10.46
C LEU A 38 -13.95 -5.38 11.64
N PRO A 39 -13.84 -6.37 12.55
CA PRO A 39 -14.83 -6.60 13.62
C PRO A 39 -14.67 -5.68 14.83
N TRP A 40 -13.91 -4.58 14.72
CA TRP A 40 -13.61 -3.68 15.83
C TRP A 40 -14.17 -2.28 15.59
N PRO A 41 -14.33 -1.44 16.64
CA PRO A 41 -14.73 -0.05 16.45
C PRO A 41 -13.76 0.72 15.56
N PHE A 42 -14.29 1.58 14.70
CA PHE A 42 -13.51 2.37 13.74
C PHE A 42 -12.33 3.12 14.37
N GLU A 43 -12.54 3.78 15.51
CA GLU A 43 -11.50 4.58 16.17
C GLU A 43 -10.37 3.71 16.73
N ASP A 44 -10.71 2.52 17.26
CA ASP A 44 -9.73 1.57 17.78
C ASP A 44 -8.85 1.00 16.67
N ILE A 45 -9.47 0.67 15.53
CA ILE A 45 -8.74 0.20 14.35
C ILE A 45 -7.79 1.29 13.87
N LYS A 46 -8.32 2.51 13.63
CA LYS A 46 -7.53 3.64 13.12
C LYS A 46 -6.34 3.97 14.02
N LYS A 47 -6.53 3.90 15.34
CA LYS A 47 -5.46 4.08 16.34
C LYS A 47 -4.43 2.96 16.25
N THR A 48 -4.87 1.71 16.17
CA THR A 48 -4.00 0.52 16.10
C THR A 48 -3.07 0.53 14.90
N ILE A 49 -3.58 0.95 13.73
CA ILE A 49 -2.78 1.01 12.48
C ILE A 49 -2.09 2.37 12.29
N GLY A 50 -2.20 3.27 13.26
CA GLY A 50 -1.48 4.54 13.29
C GLY A 50 0.01 4.35 13.66
N PRO A 51 0.88 5.33 13.35
CA PRO A 51 0.59 6.57 12.62
C PRO A 51 0.62 6.40 11.08
N PHE A 52 1.20 5.32 10.59
CA PHE A 52 1.54 5.18 9.16
C PHE A 52 0.35 4.86 8.27
N THR A 53 -0.58 4.03 8.72
CA THR A 53 -1.77 3.65 7.93
C THR A 53 -3.00 4.42 8.38
N GLY A 54 -3.15 4.64 9.70
CA GLY A 54 -4.31 5.32 10.28
C GLY A 54 -4.52 6.75 9.74
N CYS A 55 -3.46 7.43 9.30
CA CYS A 55 -3.56 8.78 8.72
C CYS A 55 -4.32 8.82 7.37
N PHE A 56 -4.46 7.68 6.69
CA PHE A 56 -5.25 7.55 5.47
C PHE A 56 -6.71 7.19 5.74
N VAL A 57 -7.08 6.83 6.97
CA VAL A 57 -8.42 6.35 7.30
C VAL A 57 -9.36 7.52 7.64
N SER A 58 -10.50 7.58 6.96
CA SER A 58 -11.52 8.61 7.10
C SER A 58 -12.94 8.02 7.11
N LYS A 59 -13.85 8.62 7.88
CA LYS A 59 -15.29 8.30 7.84
C LYS A 59 -15.99 8.83 6.58
N ILE A 60 -15.37 9.78 5.88
CA ILE A 60 -15.88 10.41 4.66
C ILE A 60 -14.83 10.33 3.53
N PRO A 61 -14.40 9.13 3.13
CA PRO A 61 -13.24 8.96 2.26
C PRO A 61 -13.42 9.54 0.86
N LEU A 62 -14.61 9.41 0.28
CA LEU A 62 -14.93 9.97 -1.04
C LEU A 62 -14.78 11.49 -1.04
N THR A 63 -15.42 12.17 -0.08
CA THR A 63 -15.36 13.64 0.05
C THR A 63 -13.92 14.12 0.23
N VAL A 64 -13.16 13.48 1.13
CA VAL A 64 -11.75 13.83 1.38
C VAL A 64 -10.91 13.69 0.11
N VAL A 65 -11.09 12.60 -0.64
CA VAL A 65 -10.32 12.34 -1.86
C VAL A 65 -10.70 13.31 -2.98
N TYR A 66 -11.99 13.53 -3.23
CA TYR A 66 -12.44 14.48 -4.26
C TYR A 66 -11.94 15.90 -3.98
N LEU A 67 -12.07 16.37 -2.73
CA LEU A 67 -11.59 17.70 -2.35
C LEU A 67 -10.07 17.82 -2.48
N ARG A 68 -9.31 16.86 -1.95
CA ARG A 68 -7.84 16.88 -2.06
C ARG A 68 -7.38 16.81 -3.51
N PHE A 69 -8.01 15.97 -4.33
CA PHE A 69 -7.68 15.83 -5.75
C PHE A 69 -7.96 17.14 -6.50
N ALA A 70 -9.16 17.72 -6.33
CA ALA A 70 -9.56 18.96 -7.00
C ALA A 70 -8.67 20.15 -6.59
N LEU A 71 -8.45 20.34 -5.29
CA LEU A 71 -7.60 21.43 -4.79
C LEU A 71 -6.14 21.25 -5.22
N LYS A 72 -5.63 20.01 -5.23
CA LYS A 72 -4.26 19.76 -5.70
C LYS A 72 -4.11 20.07 -7.18
N ILE A 73 -5.09 19.69 -8.00
CA ILE A 73 -5.11 20.03 -9.43
C ILE A 73 -5.17 21.55 -9.61
N ALA A 74 -6.10 22.23 -8.93
CA ALA A 74 -6.20 23.70 -9.00
C ALA A 74 -4.85 24.37 -8.67
N SER A 75 -4.14 23.89 -7.65
CA SER A 75 -2.82 24.43 -7.30
C SER A 75 -1.75 24.28 -8.40
N PHE A 76 -1.87 23.31 -9.30
CA PHE A 76 -0.96 23.20 -10.45
C PHE A 76 -1.26 24.23 -11.54
N PHE A 77 -2.52 24.64 -11.67
CA PHE A 77 -2.98 25.61 -12.67
C PHE A 77 -2.90 27.06 -12.19
N ASP A 78 -2.82 27.27 -10.88
CA ASP A 78 -2.55 28.57 -10.26
C ASP A 78 -1.10 29.06 -10.52
N ASN A 79 -0.19 28.15 -10.90
CA ASN A 79 1.19 28.48 -11.19
C ASN A 79 1.41 28.87 -12.67
N GLU A 80 2.20 29.92 -12.91
CA GLU A 80 2.49 30.43 -14.26
C GLU A 80 3.45 29.55 -15.07
N THR A 81 4.17 28.62 -14.43
CA THR A 81 5.14 27.78 -15.14
C THR A 81 4.43 26.69 -15.97
N GLN A 82 4.83 26.58 -17.24
CA GLN A 82 4.34 25.54 -18.15
C GLN A 82 4.58 24.13 -17.61
N GLU A 83 5.65 23.94 -16.84
CA GLU A 83 5.99 22.68 -16.20
C GLU A 83 4.95 22.23 -15.16
N HIS A 84 4.47 23.15 -14.30
CA HIS A 84 3.44 22.83 -13.30
C HIS A 84 2.10 22.51 -13.96
N ARG A 85 1.71 23.27 -14.99
CA ARG A 85 0.49 22.99 -15.75
C ARG A 85 0.51 21.60 -16.38
N SER A 86 1.61 21.20 -16.99
CA SER A 86 1.77 19.85 -17.55
C SER A 86 1.64 18.75 -16.49
N GLN A 87 2.17 18.95 -15.29
CA GLN A 87 1.98 18.01 -14.17
C GLN A 87 0.51 17.95 -13.71
N GLY A 88 -0.18 19.09 -13.67
CA GLY A 88 -1.61 19.17 -13.41
C GLY A 88 -2.44 18.39 -14.42
N PHE A 89 -2.14 18.53 -15.72
CA PHE A 89 -2.79 17.76 -16.78
C PHE A 89 -2.55 16.25 -16.66
N GLU A 90 -1.32 15.81 -16.40
CA GLU A 90 -1.01 14.39 -16.22
C GLU A 90 -1.72 13.81 -15.00
N LEU A 91 -1.73 14.52 -13.87
CA LEU A 91 -2.47 14.11 -12.67
C LEU A 91 -3.98 14.06 -12.93
N LEU A 92 -4.54 15.04 -13.65
CA LEU A 92 -5.95 15.05 -14.01
C LEU A 92 -6.28 13.86 -14.91
N LYS A 93 -5.51 13.61 -15.96
CA LYS A 93 -5.77 12.55 -16.94
C LYS A 93 -5.61 11.15 -16.35
N THR A 94 -4.47 10.88 -15.71
CA THR A 94 -4.16 9.55 -15.18
C THR A 94 -4.79 9.31 -13.81
N GLY A 95 -4.82 10.32 -12.96
CA GLY A 95 -5.39 10.25 -11.63
C GLY A 95 -6.90 10.09 -11.64
N SER A 96 -7.63 10.83 -12.48
CA SER A 96 -9.09 10.71 -12.57
C SER A 96 -9.52 9.32 -13.03
N LYS A 97 -8.85 8.76 -14.04
CA LYS A 97 -9.10 7.39 -14.52
C LYS A 97 -8.89 6.37 -13.41
N ARG A 98 -7.73 6.38 -12.75
CA ARG A 98 -7.40 5.41 -11.69
C ARG A 98 -8.31 5.55 -10.47
N LEU A 99 -8.64 6.78 -10.08
CA LEU A 99 -9.58 7.04 -8.99
C LEU A 99 -10.98 6.56 -9.34
N HIS A 100 -11.47 6.84 -10.54
CA HIS A 100 -12.76 6.36 -11.00
C HIS A 100 -12.83 4.82 -10.98
N GLU A 101 -11.84 4.14 -11.55
CA GLU A 101 -11.76 2.67 -11.53
C GLU A 101 -11.73 2.10 -10.10
N THR A 102 -11.02 2.77 -9.18
CA THR A 102 -10.95 2.34 -7.77
C THR A 102 -12.28 2.55 -7.06
N ILE A 103 -12.88 3.73 -7.20
CA ILE A 103 -14.17 4.08 -6.58
C ILE A 103 -15.26 3.15 -7.10
N LYS A 104 -15.29 2.92 -8.41
CA LYS A 104 -16.24 2.00 -9.05
C LYS A 104 -16.17 0.62 -8.40
N LYS A 105 -14.98 0.03 -8.27
CA LYS A 105 -14.79 -1.27 -7.61
C LYS A 105 -15.24 -1.29 -6.15
N LEU A 106 -14.94 -0.23 -5.40
CA LEU A 106 -15.28 -0.15 -3.97
C LEU A 106 -16.79 0.05 -3.72
N VAL A 107 -17.47 0.78 -4.60
CA VAL A 107 -18.90 1.08 -4.48
C VAL A 107 -19.76 -0.06 -5.04
N GLU A 108 -19.37 -0.64 -6.18
CA GLU A 108 -20.14 -1.71 -6.83
C GLU A 108 -20.02 -3.06 -6.10
N ALA A 109 -18.96 -3.26 -5.32
CA ALA A 109 -18.72 -4.53 -4.67
C ALA A 109 -18.24 -4.36 -3.22
N PRO A 110 -19.12 -3.86 -2.31
CA PRO A 110 -18.78 -3.58 -0.92
C PRO A 110 -18.29 -4.83 -0.16
N ASP A 111 -18.86 -5.99 -0.49
CA ASP A 111 -18.54 -7.25 0.16
C ASP A 111 -17.14 -7.79 -0.20
N LEU A 112 -16.50 -7.31 -1.27
CA LEU A 112 -15.18 -7.80 -1.69
C LEU A 112 -14.14 -7.66 -0.59
N LEU A 113 -14.14 -6.54 0.13
CA LEU A 113 -13.15 -6.33 1.19
C LEU A 113 -13.44 -7.19 2.42
N ASN A 114 -14.71 -7.48 2.67
CA ASN A 114 -15.12 -8.39 3.74
C ASN A 114 -14.72 -9.85 3.42
N GLU A 115 -14.99 -10.30 2.20
CA GLU A 115 -14.53 -11.60 1.72
C GLU A 115 -13.01 -11.72 1.75
N GLN A 116 -12.32 -10.67 1.29
CA GLN A 116 -10.86 -10.60 1.32
C GLN A 116 -10.34 -10.67 2.76
N PHE A 117 -10.94 -9.93 3.69
CA PHE A 117 -10.60 -9.99 5.11
C PHE A 117 -10.75 -11.41 5.67
N HIS A 118 -11.88 -12.07 5.41
CA HIS A 118 -12.11 -13.43 5.90
C HIS A 118 -11.12 -14.45 5.31
N LYS A 119 -10.78 -14.30 4.03
CA LYS A 119 -9.76 -15.12 3.36
C LYS A 119 -8.38 -14.90 3.98
N GLU A 120 -7.99 -13.65 4.18
CA GLU A 120 -6.71 -13.28 4.82
C GLU A 120 -6.64 -13.78 6.25
N LYS A 121 -7.70 -13.61 7.04
CA LYS A 121 -7.79 -14.11 8.42
C LYS A 121 -7.57 -15.63 8.49
N LYS A 122 -8.18 -16.40 7.58
CA LYS A 122 -7.96 -17.85 7.49
C LYS A 122 -6.52 -18.18 7.13
N GLY A 123 -5.94 -17.47 6.16
CA GLY A 123 -4.55 -17.66 5.76
C GLY A 123 -3.55 -17.35 6.88
N TRP A 124 -3.73 -16.22 7.57
CA TRP A 124 -2.90 -15.84 8.71
C TRP A 124 -3.02 -16.84 9.85
N LYS A 125 -4.24 -17.29 10.17
CA LYS A 125 -4.44 -18.34 11.18
C LYS A 125 -3.65 -19.60 10.82
N LEU A 126 -3.76 -20.09 9.59
CA LEU A 126 -3.03 -21.27 9.13
C LEU A 126 -1.51 -21.07 9.25
N PHE A 127 -1.01 -19.90 8.85
CA PHE A 127 0.41 -19.58 8.96
C PHE A 127 0.91 -19.66 10.40
N TYR A 128 0.21 -19.03 11.34
CA TYR A 128 0.59 -19.08 12.77
C TYR A 128 0.43 -20.47 13.38
N ASP A 129 -0.65 -21.19 13.04
CA ASP A 129 -0.84 -22.57 13.50
C ASP A 129 0.33 -23.48 13.05
N ILE A 130 0.85 -23.27 11.83
CA ILE A 130 2.04 -23.98 11.33
C ILE A 130 3.29 -23.58 12.13
N LEU A 131 3.53 -22.29 12.37
CA LEU A 131 4.67 -21.83 13.13
C LEU A 131 4.69 -22.41 14.56
N ASP A 132 3.55 -22.32 15.25
CA ASP A 132 3.39 -22.88 16.61
C ASP A 132 3.63 -24.39 16.63
N THR A 133 3.15 -25.10 15.61
CA THR A 133 3.36 -26.55 15.47
C THR A 133 4.83 -26.88 15.26
N VAL A 134 5.51 -26.13 14.39
CA VAL A 134 6.94 -26.32 14.12
C VAL A 134 7.76 -26.02 15.37
N GLU A 135 7.45 -24.94 16.11
CA GLU A 135 8.13 -24.60 17.35
C GLU A 135 8.02 -25.71 18.40
N LYS A 136 6.80 -26.22 18.64
CA LYS A 136 6.57 -27.34 19.56
C LYS A 136 7.35 -28.60 19.15
N LYS A 137 7.34 -28.93 17.86
CA LYS A 137 8.06 -30.10 17.31
C LYS A 137 9.57 -29.96 17.38
N LEU A 138 10.11 -28.74 17.23
CA LEU A 138 11.54 -28.48 17.45
C LEU A 138 11.94 -28.77 18.90
N GLY A 139 11.10 -28.39 19.88
CA GLY A 139 11.32 -28.73 21.29
C GLY A 139 11.33 -30.24 21.57
N GLN A 140 10.73 -31.04 20.70
CA GLN A 140 10.68 -32.50 20.77
C GLN A 140 11.76 -33.20 19.92
N ASN A 141 12.69 -32.45 19.32
CA ASN A 141 13.69 -32.96 18.37
C ASN A 141 13.08 -33.71 17.17
N ASP A 142 11.89 -33.31 16.72
CA ASP A 142 11.24 -33.89 15.54
C ASP A 142 12.09 -33.67 14.28
N LYS A 143 12.29 -34.76 13.52
CA LYS A 143 13.18 -34.77 12.35
C LYS A 143 12.70 -33.83 11.25
N PHE A 144 11.39 -33.75 11.02
CA PHE A 144 10.84 -32.89 9.97
C PHE A 144 10.99 -31.40 10.34
N ALA A 145 10.68 -31.05 11.58
CA ALA A 145 10.82 -29.67 12.06
C ALA A 145 12.29 -29.20 12.03
N LEU A 146 13.24 -30.07 12.39
CA LEU A 146 14.67 -29.78 12.28
C LEU A 146 15.14 -29.55 10.84
N ASP A 147 14.66 -30.35 9.88
CA ASP A 147 14.97 -30.16 8.46
C ASP A 147 14.38 -28.85 7.91
N LEU A 148 13.13 -28.54 8.31
CA LEU A 148 12.47 -27.30 7.92
C LEU A 148 13.21 -26.08 8.48
N LYS A 149 13.66 -26.12 9.73
CA LYS A 149 14.51 -25.07 10.34
C LYS A 149 15.78 -24.86 9.53
N LYS A 150 16.50 -25.94 9.17
CA LYS A 150 17.72 -25.85 8.36
C LYS A 150 17.48 -25.17 7.00
N LYS A 151 16.39 -25.53 6.32
CA LYS A 151 15.99 -24.92 5.04
C LYS A 151 15.66 -23.44 5.20
N ALA A 152 14.87 -23.08 6.22
CA ALA A 152 14.51 -21.69 6.50
C ALA A 152 15.75 -20.84 6.82
N GLU A 153 16.66 -21.33 7.66
CA GLU A 153 17.91 -20.64 7.96
C GLU A 153 18.81 -20.49 6.73
N ALA A 154 18.86 -21.49 5.83
CA ALA A 154 19.62 -21.38 4.59
C ALA A 154 19.09 -20.26 3.69
N LEU A 155 17.76 -20.10 3.59
CA LEU A 155 17.14 -18.99 2.87
C LEU A 155 17.49 -17.64 3.50
N VAL A 156 17.35 -17.53 4.83
CA VAL A 156 17.69 -16.30 5.55
C VAL A 156 19.16 -15.92 5.34
N ARG A 157 20.08 -16.90 5.41
CA ARG A 157 21.51 -16.69 5.12
C ARG A 157 21.74 -16.26 3.67
N GLY A 158 21.03 -16.86 2.71
CA GLY A 158 21.11 -16.50 1.29
C GLY A 158 20.61 -15.09 0.98
N CYS A 159 19.72 -14.54 1.82
CA CYS A 159 19.20 -13.17 1.67
C CYS A 159 20.00 -12.11 2.45
N ARG A 160 21.05 -12.49 3.19
CA ARG A 160 21.87 -11.50 3.89
C ARG A 160 22.67 -10.67 2.91
N ILE A 161 22.54 -9.35 3.03
CA ILE A 161 23.43 -8.40 2.34
C ILE A 161 24.71 -8.34 3.16
N ASN A 162 25.78 -8.95 2.64
CA ASN A 162 27.10 -8.83 3.24
C ASN A 162 27.67 -7.46 2.84
N PHE A 163 27.77 -6.54 3.80
CA PHE A 163 28.55 -5.33 3.61
C PHE A 163 30.01 -5.69 3.83
N GLU A 164 30.81 -5.72 2.75
CA GLU A 164 32.26 -5.67 2.87
C GLU A 164 32.64 -4.31 3.46
N VAL A 165 33.04 -4.31 4.73
CA VAL A 165 33.68 -3.15 5.34
C VAL A 165 35.07 -3.04 4.71
N LYS A 166 35.26 -2.04 3.86
CA LYS A 166 36.57 -1.62 3.37
C LYS A 166 37.34 -0.86 4.45
#